data_AF-A0A317G2B2-F1
#
_entry.id   AF-A0A317G2B2-F1
#
_cell.length_a   1.000
_cell.length_b   1.000
_cell.length_c   1.000
_cell.angle_alpha   90.00
_cell.angle_beta   90.00
_cell.angle_gamma   90.00
#
_symmetry.space_group_name_H-M   'P 1'
#
loop_
_entity.id
_entity.type
_entity.pdbx_description
1 polymer ?
#
loop_
_entity_poly.entity_id
_entity_poly.type
_entity_poly.pdbx_seq_one_letter_code
_entity_poly.pdbx_strand_id
1 'polypeptide(L)'
;MYITLLSIFREAYMSTKEKEETRAKIMAAAKEEFSEYGFEKASLRRICSKAGCTTGAIYFFFKDKDELFCEIVNHVLIPVQTAVAEHILKDKENSSHILVESDFEHEIALADKLVDILYSHREEAMILLTKSAGSSLENAPDMIIAELEKEYGELATVYARQEGKKVDEYMVHWLSHLHVEAYIHLVTHEEDVKAAKKRTRKIMLFLVRGWLDCILM
;
A
#
# COMPACT_ATOMS: atom_id res chain seq x y z
N MET A 1 14.37 19.37 35.79
CA MET A 1 13.05 19.04 36.39
C MET A 1 12.00 20.11 36.10
N TYR A 2 12.29 21.42 36.25
CA TYR A 2 11.32 22.49 35.92
C TYR A 2 10.97 22.62 34.43
N ILE A 3 11.94 22.41 33.52
CA ILE A 3 11.72 22.49 32.06
C ILE A 3 10.80 21.37 31.56
N THR A 4 10.93 20.16 32.13
CA THR A 4 10.13 18.98 31.78
C THR A 4 8.69 19.07 32.29
N LEU A 5 8.47 19.68 33.46
CA LEU A 5 7.13 19.95 33.97
C LEU A 5 6.41 21.03 33.15
N LEU A 6 7.12 22.10 32.75
CA LEU A 6 6.56 23.15 31.88
C LEU A 6 6.20 22.64 30.48
N SER A 7 6.96 21.71 29.90
CA SER A 7 6.60 21.11 28.60
C SER A 7 5.32 20.27 28.70
N ILE A 8 5.21 19.42 29.75
CA ILE A 8 4.02 18.59 29.99
C ILE A 8 2.78 19.45 30.28
N PHE A 9 2.92 20.50 31.09
CA PHE A 9 1.82 21.44 31.35
C PHE A 9 1.44 22.23 30.10
N ARG A 10 2.39 22.66 29.28
CA ARG A 10 2.08 23.33 28.01
C ARG A 10 1.27 22.43 27.09
N GLU A 11 1.62 21.15 27.01
CA GLU A 11 0.94 20.16 26.17
C GLU A 11 -0.52 19.90 26.62
N ALA A 12 -0.77 19.85 27.93
CA ALA A 12 -2.12 19.65 28.49
C ALA A 12 -3.09 20.84 28.26
N TYR A 13 -2.55 22.06 28.11
CA TYR A 13 -3.32 23.29 27.90
C TYR A 13 -3.29 23.83 26.47
N MET A 14 -2.72 23.09 25.50
CA MET A 14 -2.74 23.48 24.09
C MET A 14 -4.18 23.56 23.56
N SER A 15 -4.47 24.65 22.85
CA SER A 15 -5.69 24.77 22.06
C SER A 15 -5.75 23.70 20.97
N THR A 16 -6.95 23.40 20.47
CA THR A 16 -7.14 22.44 19.36
C THR A 16 -6.28 22.81 18.15
N LYS A 17 -6.21 24.10 17.82
CA LYS A 17 -5.40 24.61 16.71
C LYS A 17 -3.90 24.35 16.91
N GLU A 18 -3.36 24.59 18.11
CA GLU A 18 -1.95 24.33 18.40
C GLU A 18 -1.62 22.83 18.36
N LYS A 19 -2.56 21.97 18.78
CA LYS A 19 -2.45 20.51 18.67
C LYS A 19 -2.33 20.07 17.22
N GLU A 20 -3.22 20.57 16.37
CA GLU A 20 -3.22 20.29 14.93
C GLU A 20 -1.93 20.77 14.26
N GLU A 21 -1.48 21.99 14.55
CA GLU A 21 -0.23 22.54 14.00
C GLU A 21 1.00 21.75 14.44
N THR A 22 1.05 21.33 15.71
CA THR A 22 2.17 20.53 16.23
C THR A 22 2.18 19.13 15.61
N ARG A 23 1.01 18.49 15.53
CA ARG A 23 0.88 17.18 14.90
C ARG A 23 1.27 17.25 13.42
N ALA A 24 0.84 18.27 12.69
CA ALA A 24 1.23 18.46 11.29
C ALA A 24 2.75 18.61 11.11
N LYS A 25 3.43 19.35 12.00
CA LYS A 25 4.90 19.48 11.99
C LYS A 25 5.60 18.14 12.26
N ILE A 26 5.08 17.36 13.22
CA ILE A 26 5.60 16.01 13.52
C ILE A 26 5.44 15.11 12.29
N MET A 27 4.25 15.10 11.67
CA MET A 27 3.97 14.28 10.48
C MET A 27 4.88 14.63 9.30
N ALA A 28 5.08 15.93 9.02
CA ALA A 28 5.98 16.37 7.96
C ALA A 28 7.44 15.94 8.23
N ALA A 29 7.93 16.18 9.44
CA ALA A 29 9.29 15.79 9.84
C ALA A 29 9.50 14.27 9.81
N ALA A 30 8.48 13.51 10.23
CA ALA A 30 8.50 12.06 10.24
C ALA A 30 8.49 11.47 8.83
N LYS A 31 7.68 12.02 7.93
CA LYS A 31 7.66 11.60 6.53
C LYS A 31 9.04 11.76 5.88
N GLU A 32 9.67 12.91 6.07
CA GLU A 32 11.03 13.16 5.56
C GLU A 32 12.04 12.19 6.17
N GLU A 33 11.96 11.95 7.48
CA GLU A 33 12.84 11.00 8.19
C GLU A 33 12.69 9.56 7.68
N PHE A 34 11.46 9.07 7.49
CA PHE A 34 11.22 7.72 6.98
C PHE A 34 11.57 7.58 5.51
N SER A 35 11.37 8.62 4.70
CA SER A 35 11.79 8.66 3.29
C SER A 35 13.30 8.48 3.17
N GLU A 36 14.07 9.19 3.99
CA GLU A 36 15.54 9.19 3.92
C GLU A 36 16.14 7.93 4.55
N TYR A 37 15.74 7.59 5.78
CA TYR A 37 16.41 6.56 6.58
C TYR A 37 15.68 5.21 6.63
N GLY A 38 14.39 5.19 6.29
CA GLY A 38 13.50 4.07 6.51
C GLY A 38 13.16 3.80 7.96
N PHE A 39 12.19 2.91 8.19
CA PHE A 39 11.61 2.70 9.51
C PHE A 39 12.65 2.32 10.56
N GLU A 40 13.45 1.28 10.32
CA GLU A 40 14.48 0.80 11.26
C GLU A 40 15.42 1.91 11.73
N LYS A 41 15.97 2.69 10.80
CA LYS A 41 17.01 3.69 11.09
C LYS A 41 16.44 5.07 11.45
N ALA A 42 15.15 5.30 11.27
CA ALA A 42 14.48 6.53 11.64
C ALA A 42 14.57 6.80 13.16
N SER A 43 14.78 8.06 13.51
CA SER A 43 14.98 8.51 14.89
C SER A 43 13.90 9.49 15.32
N LEU A 44 13.12 9.12 16.35
CA LEU A 44 12.16 10.04 16.98
C LEU A 44 12.83 11.34 17.46
N ARG A 45 14.10 11.28 17.89
CA ARG A 45 14.84 12.48 18.30
C ARG A 45 15.11 13.43 17.13
N ARG A 46 15.45 12.92 15.94
CA ARG A 46 15.64 13.75 14.74
C ARG A 46 14.31 14.36 14.30
N ILE A 47 13.23 13.57 14.32
CA ILE A 47 11.87 14.03 14.05
C ILE A 47 11.50 15.19 14.99
N CYS A 48 11.68 15.02 16.29
CA CYS A 48 11.43 16.08 17.29
C CYS A 48 12.23 17.35 17.00
N SER A 49 13.53 17.20 16.73
CA SER A 49 14.42 18.33 16.46
C SER A 49 13.96 19.12 15.23
N LYS A 50 13.48 18.42 14.20
CA LYS A 50 13.00 19.02 12.95
C LYS A 50 11.60 19.63 13.10
N ALA A 51 10.71 18.98 13.85
CA ALA A 51 9.37 19.48 14.16
C ALA A 51 9.38 20.64 15.18
N GLY A 52 10.50 20.88 15.87
CA GLY A 52 10.61 21.89 16.93
C GLY A 52 9.87 21.50 18.20
N CYS A 53 9.73 20.20 18.49
CA CYS A 53 9.01 19.68 19.64
C CYS A 53 9.90 18.79 20.53
N THR A 54 9.37 18.38 21.68
CA THR A 54 10.03 17.40 22.55
C THR A 54 9.67 15.98 22.12
N THR A 55 10.40 14.98 22.64
CA THR A 55 10.00 13.57 22.52
C THR A 55 8.69 13.28 23.25
N GLY A 56 8.45 13.95 24.39
CA GLY A 56 7.17 13.86 25.10
C GLY A 56 5.98 14.29 24.24
N ALA A 57 6.14 15.34 23.44
CA ALA A 57 5.12 15.80 22.52
C ALA A 57 4.79 14.76 21.42
N ILE A 58 5.76 13.98 20.93
CA ILE A 58 5.44 12.87 20.02
C ILE A 58 4.59 11.83 20.74
N TYR A 59 4.99 11.42 21.94
CA TYR A 59 4.27 10.42 22.73
C TYR A 59 2.87 10.86 23.18
N PHE A 60 2.59 12.17 23.16
CA PHE A 60 1.26 12.71 23.37
C PHE A 60 0.32 12.45 22.18
N PHE A 61 0.83 12.45 20.94
CA PHE A 61 0.04 12.22 19.73
C PHE A 61 0.10 10.77 19.22
N PHE A 62 1.21 10.08 19.48
CA PHE A 62 1.54 8.77 18.94
C PHE A 62 2.09 7.88 20.05
N LYS A 63 1.48 6.73 20.27
CA LYS A 63 1.91 5.71 21.22
C LYS A 63 3.37 5.30 21.01
N ASP A 64 3.78 5.12 19.75
CA ASP A 64 5.12 4.67 19.39
C ASP A 64 5.50 5.08 17.95
N LYS A 65 6.71 4.69 17.53
CA LYS A 65 7.23 4.96 16.18
C LYS A 65 6.41 4.23 15.10
N ASP A 66 5.84 3.09 15.43
CA ASP A 66 5.08 2.24 14.50
C ASP A 66 3.73 2.87 14.19
N GLU A 67 3.02 3.40 15.19
CA GLU A 67 1.79 4.17 14.97
C GLU A 67 2.04 5.42 14.11
N LEU A 68 3.12 6.15 14.38
CA LEU A 68 3.51 7.30 13.57
C LEU A 68 3.83 6.91 12.12
N PHE A 69 4.49 5.76 11.90
CA PHE A 69 4.75 5.24 10.56
C PHE A 69 3.47 4.84 9.84
N CYS A 70 2.59 4.08 10.50
CA CYS A 70 1.29 3.67 9.97
C CYS A 70 0.46 4.88 9.54
N GLU A 71 0.42 5.92 10.38
CA GLU A 71 -0.36 7.11 10.06
C GLU A 71 0.14 7.83 8.79
N ILE A 72 1.44 7.81 8.52
CA ILE A 72 2.02 8.41 7.31
C ILE A 72 1.60 7.64 6.06
N VAL A 73 1.63 6.31 6.11
CA VAL A 73 1.33 5.48 4.93
C VAL A 73 -0.16 5.18 4.74
N ASN A 74 -0.99 5.51 5.74
CA ASN A 74 -2.43 5.24 5.70
C ASN A 74 -3.19 5.97 4.59
N HIS A 75 -2.70 7.11 4.09
CA HIS A 75 -3.32 7.75 2.91
C HIS A 75 -3.16 6.93 1.62
N VAL A 76 -2.24 5.96 1.61
CA VAL A 76 -2.08 5.01 0.50
C VAL A 76 -2.70 3.66 0.87
N LEU A 77 -2.36 3.12 2.03
CA LEU A 77 -2.76 1.77 2.43
C LEU A 77 -4.28 1.60 2.48
N ILE A 78 -5.00 2.53 3.13
CA ILE A 78 -6.45 2.42 3.31
C ILE A 78 -7.19 2.55 1.97
N PRO A 79 -6.90 3.56 1.10
CA PRO A 79 -7.56 3.63 -0.19
C PRO A 79 -7.25 2.45 -1.12
N VAL A 80 -6.02 1.90 -1.10
CA VAL A 80 -5.69 0.68 -1.85
C VAL A 80 -6.54 -0.49 -1.36
N GLN A 81 -6.55 -0.76 -0.05
CA GLN A 81 -7.37 -1.83 0.54
C GLN A 81 -8.85 -1.67 0.20
N THR A 82 -9.36 -0.45 0.26
CA THR A 82 -10.75 -0.13 -0.08
C THR A 82 -11.03 -0.41 -1.56
N ALA A 83 -10.15 0.05 -2.46
CA ALA A 83 -10.31 -0.13 -3.90
C ALA A 83 -10.30 -1.61 -4.30
N VAL A 84 -9.40 -2.40 -3.70
CA VAL A 84 -9.31 -3.85 -3.93
C VAL A 84 -10.56 -4.55 -3.38
N ALA A 85 -10.98 -4.25 -2.14
CA ALA A 85 -12.17 -4.86 -1.56
C ALA A 85 -13.45 -4.57 -2.36
N GLU A 86 -13.62 -3.33 -2.84
CA GLU A 86 -14.74 -2.95 -3.71
C GLU A 86 -14.74 -3.69 -5.05
N HIS A 87 -13.57 -3.95 -5.62
CA HIS A 87 -13.42 -4.71 -6.86
C HIS A 87 -13.81 -6.17 -6.67
N ILE A 88 -13.26 -6.82 -5.65
CA ILE A 88 -13.58 -8.22 -5.29
C ILE A 88 -15.08 -8.40 -5.07
N LEU A 89 -15.74 -7.46 -4.39
CA LEU A 89 -17.18 -7.53 -4.15
C LEU A 89 -17.99 -7.45 -5.44
N LYS A 90 -17.62 -6.54 -6.36
CA LYS A 90 -18.29 -6.40 -7.65
C LYS A 90 -18.13 -7.64 -8.53
N ASP A 91 -16.94 -8.23 -8.54
CA ASP A 91 -16.68 -9.43 -9.34
C ASP A 91 -17.48 -10.62 -8.81
N LYS A 92 -17.62 -10.76 -7.48
CA LYS A 92 -18.47 -11.77 -6.86
C LYS A 92 -19.96 -11.59 -7.19
N GLU A 93 -20.44 -10.34 -7.25
CA GLU A 93 -21.84 -10.03 -7.61
C GLU A 93 -22.13 -10.27 -9.09
N ASN A 94 -21.15 -10.01 -9.97
CA ASN A 94 -21.27 -10.17 -11.42
C ASN A 94 -20.92 -11.57 -11.93
N SER A 95 -20.42 -12.45 -11.06
CA SER A 95 -19.95 -13.79 -11.42
C SER A 95 -21.07 -14.62 -12.05
N SER A 96 -21.03 -14.77 -13.38
CA SER A 96 -21.71 -15.85 -14.09
C SER A 96 -20.90 -17.15 -13.91
N HIS A 97 -21.52 -18.33 -14.00
CA HIS A 97 -20.82 -19.61 -13.86
C HIS A 97 -19.78 -19.90 -14.98
N ILE A 98 -19.62 -18.99 -15.95
CA ILE A 98 -18.73 -19.11 -17.11
C ILE A 98 -17.74 -17.94 -17.06
N LEU A 99 -16.43 -18.24 -17.05
CA LEU A 99 -15.39 -17.23 -17.12
C LEU A 99 -15.09 -16.95 -18.60
N VAL A 100 -15.09 -15.68 -18.97
CA VAL A 100 -14.78 -15.21 -20.34
C VAL A 100 -13.69 -14.14 -20.29
N GLU A 101 -12.92 -13.98 -21.37
CA GLU A 101 -11.83 -12.99 -21.44
C GLU A 101 -12.27 -11.56 -21.10
N SER A 102 -13.54 -11.20 -21.37
CA SER A 102 -14.10 -9.89 -21.04
C SER A 102 -14.24 -9.64 -19.53
N ASP A 103 -14.23 -10.68 -18.69
CA ASP A 103 -14.31 -10.52 -17.23
C ASP A 103 -13.06 -9.79 -16.69
N PHE A 104 -11.94 -9.89 -17.40
CA PHE A 104 -10.69 -9.24 -17.04
C PHE A 104 -10.57 -7.79 -17.56
N GLU A 105 -11.59 -7.24 -18.24
CA GLU A 105 -11.61 -5.80 -18.56
C GLU A 105 -11.68 -4.94 -17.29
N HIS A 106 -12.31 -5.45 -16.22
CA HIS A 106 -12.38 -4.78 -14.93
C HIS A 106 -11.02 -4.66 -14.24
N GLU A 107 -10.09 -5.60 -14.48
CA GLU A 107 -8.71 -5.56 -13.94
C GLU A 107 -7.97 -4.31 -14.41
N ILE A 108 -8.19 -3.88 -15.65
CA ILE A 108 -7.57 -2.66 -16.19
C ILE A 108 -8.11 -1.42 -15.48
N ALA A 109 -9.41 -1.40 -15.17
CA ALA A 109 -10.04 -0.28 -14.47
C ALA A 109 -9.56 -0.19 -13.01
N LEU A 110 -9.44 -1.33 -12.31
CA LEU A 110 -8.83 -1.38 -10.98
C LEU A 110 -7.39 -0.89 -11.06
N ALA A 111 -6.61 -1.37 -12.03
CA ALA A 111 -5.21 -0.97 -12.18
C ALA A 111 -5.04 0.54 -12.36
N ASP A 112 -5.89 1.18 -13.17
CA ASP A 112 -5.89 2.64 -13.31
C ASP A 112 -6.20 3.36 -12.00
N LYS A 113 -7.18 2.85 -11.22
CA LYS A 113 -7.56 3.39 -9.92
C LYS A 113 -6.43 3.23 -8.89
N LEU A 114 -5.76 2.08 -8.87
CA LEU A 114 -4.61 1.82 -8.01
C LEU A 114 -3.45 2.76 -8.35
N VAL A 115 -3.16 2.98 -9.64
CA VAL A 115 -2.14 3.97 -10.05
C VAL A 115 -2.51 5.37 -9.58
N ASP A 116 -3.78 5.78 -9.70
CA ASP A 116 -4.23 7.10 -9.19
C ASP A 116 -3.99 7.24 -7.68
N ILE A 117 -4.36 6.23 -6.90
CA ILE A 117 -4.16 6.21 -5.45
C ILE A 117 -2.66 6.28 -5.12
N LEU A 118 -1.86 5.39 -5.70
CA LEU A 118 -0.43 5.30 -5.42
C LEU A 118 0.30 6.61 -5.77
N TYR A 119 -0.08 7.25 -6.88
CA TYR A 119 0.58 8.50 -7.31
C TYR A 119 0.05 9.74 -6.61
N SER A 120 -1.19 9.73 -6.09
CA SER A 120 -1.72 10.85 -5.30
C SER A 120 -0.90 11.11 -4.02
N HIS A 121 -0.26 10.06 -3.49
CA HIS A 121 0.61 10.06 -2.32
C HIS A 121 1.91 9.27 -2.59
N ARG A 122 2.55 9.50 -3.75
CA ARG A 122 3.70 8.69 -4.24
C ARG A 122 4.83 8.52 -3.23
N GLU A 123 5.17 9.59 -2.51
CA GLU A 123 6.22 9.52 -1.49
C GLU A 123 5.86 8.55 -0.35
N GLU A 124 4.62 8.58 0.11
CA GLU A 124 4.11 7.68 1.16
C GLU A 124 4.01 6.24 0.63
N ALA A 125 3.64 6.07 -0.65
CA ALA A 125 3.67 4.76 -1.31
C ALA A 125 5.10 4.20 -1.40
N MET A 126 6.08 5.03 -1.78
CA MET A 126 7.48 4.63 -1.79
C MET A 126 7.97 4.25 -0.39
N ILE A 127 7.59 5.01 0.64
CA ILE A 127 7.94 4.70 2.03
C ILE A 127 7.36 3.33 2.43
N LEU A 128 6.08 3.10 2.17
CA LEU A 128 5.43 1.81 2.46
C LEU A 128 6.12 0.64 1.75
N LEU A 129 6.42 0.80 0.47
CA LEU A 129 6.90 -0.31 -0.38
C LEU A 129 8.41 -0.57 -0.25
N THR A 130 9.21 0.42 0.15
CA THR A 130 10.68 0.31 0.13
C THR A 130 11.37 0.64 1.44
N LYS A 131 10.64 1.18 2.43
CA LYS A 131 11.19 1.71 3.68
C LYS A 131 10.49 1.20 4.94
N SER A 132 9.65 0.17 4.81
CA SER A 132 8.86 -0.41 5.90
C SER A 132 9.57 -1.45 6.75
N ALA A 133 10.75 -1.96 6.33
CA ALA A 133 11.50 -2.99 7.07
C ALA A 133 11.60 -2.67 8.57
N GLY A 134 11.23 -3.66 9.40
CA GLY A 134 11.18 -3.57 10.87
C GLY A 134 9.93 -2.89 11.46
N SER A 135 8.99 -2.41 10.63
CA SER A 135 7.67 -1.94 11.07
C SER A 135 6.64 -3.07 11.05
N SER A 136 5.46 -2.83 11.63
CA SER A 136 4.32 -3.75 11.51
C SER A 136 3.82 -3.95 10.07
N LEU A 137 4.23 -3.07 9.15
CA LEU A 137 3.85 -3.10 7.73
C LEU A 137 4.98 -3.59 6.81
N GLU A 138 6.06 -4.16 7.36
CA GLU A 138 7.19 -4.64 6.54
C GLU A 138 6.79 -5.69 5.51
N ASN A 139 5.80 -6.54 5.83
CA ASN A 139 5.29 -7.60 4.96
C ASN A 139 4.01 -7.20 4.21
N ALA A 140 3.69 -5.90 4.12
CA ALA A 140 2.48 -5.44 3.45
C ALA A 140 2.35 -5.94 2.00
N PRO A 141 3.40 -5.96 1.16
CA PRO A 141 3.33 -6.56 -0.17
C PRO A 141 2.99 -8.06 -0.13
N ASP A 142 3.62 -8.82 0.76
CA ASP A 142 3.40 -10.27 0.88
C ASP A 142 1.95 -10.60 1.28
N MET A 143 1.33 -9.75 2.12
CA MET A 143 -0.08 -9.89 2.47
C MET A 143 -0.99 -9.70 1.25
N ILE A 144 -0.67 -8.76 0.36
CA ILE A 144 -1.42 -8.53 -0.88
C ILE A 144 -1.21 -9.71 -1.84
N ILE A 145 0.02 -10.19 -1.98
CA ILE A 145 0.35 -11.37 -2.80
C ILE A 145 -0.46 -12.58 -2.34
N ALA A 146 -0.54 -12.82 -1.03
CA ALA A 146 -1.30 -13.95 -0.47
C ALA A 146 -2.81 -13.85 -0.75
N GLU A 147 -3.40 -12.65 -0.68
CA GLU A 147 -4.82 -12.47 -1.03
C GLU A 147 -5.05 -12.66 -2.53
N LEU A 148 -4.18 -12.12 -3.38
CA LEU A 148 -4.23 -12.31 -4.84
C LEU A 148 -4.08 -13.77 -5.23
N GLU A 149 -3.13 -14.50 -4.64
CA GLU A 149 -2.94 -15.94 -4.88
C GLU A 149 -4.18 -16.75 -4.53
N LYS A 150 -4.83 -16.42 -3.41
CA LYS A 150 -6.09 -17.07 -3.02
C LYS A 150 -7.20 -16.77 -4.03
N GLU A 151 -7.40 -15.51 -4.38
CA GLU A 151 -8.44 -15.10 -5.35
C GLU A 151 -8.21 -15.72 -6.74
N TYR A 152 -6.99 -15.60 -7.26
CA TYR A 152 -6.61 -16.20 -8.53
C TYR A 152 -6.66 -17.73 -8.50
N GLY A 153 -6.36 -18.37 -7.38
CA GLY A 153 -6.51 -19.83 -7.24
C GLY A 153 -7.97 -20.28 -7.28
N GLU A 154 -8.88 -19.52 -6.65
CA GLU A 154 -10.32 -19.77 -6.71
C GLU A 154 -10.85 -19.64 -8.15
N LEU A 155 -10.46 -18.57 -8.85
CA LEU A 155 -10.81 -18.36 -10.27
C LEU A 155 -10.21 -19.44 -11.17
N ALA A 156 -8.95 -19.80 -10.96
CA ALA A 156 -8.26 -20.85 -11.70
C ALA A 156 -8.99 -22.19 -11.56
N THR A 157 -9.49 -22.49 -10.37
CA THR A 157 -10.26 -23.72 -10.12
C THR A 157 -11.56 -23.76 -10.90
N VAL A 158 -12.25 -22.62 -11.03
CA VAL A 158 -13.46 -22.50 -11.85
C VAL A 158 -13.12 -22.69 -13.34
N TYR A 159 -12.06 -22.03 -13.81
CA TYR A 159 -11.61 -22.11 -15.20
C TYR A 159 -11.15 -23.52 -15.59
N ALA A 160 -10.38 -24.18 -14.72
CA ALA A 160 -9.91 -25.55 -14.90
C ALA A 160 -11.08 -26.54 -15.09
N ARG A 161 -12.18 -26.37 -14.33
CA ARG A 161 -13.39 -27.20 -14.46
C ARG A 161 -14.09 -27.00 -15.79
N GLN A 162 -14.10 -25.78 -16.33
CA GLN A 162 -14.70 -25.47 -17.63
C GLN A 162 -13.89 -26.10 -18.77
N GLU A 163 -12.56 -26.06 -18.67
CA GLU A 163 -11.64 -26.59 -19.68
C GLU A 163 -11.33 -28.09 -19.54
N GLY A 164 -11.76 -28.73 -18.44
CA GLY A 164 -11.45 -30.13 -18.13
C GLY A 164 -9.96 -30.37 -17.83
N LYS A 165 -9.25 -29.35 -17.35
CA LYS A 165 -7.81 -29.36 -17.00
C LYS A 165 -7.60 -29.27 -15.49
N LYS A 166 -6.34 -29.31 -15.04
CA LYS A 166 -5.98 -29.03 -13.65
C LYS A 166 -5.35 -27.64 -13.54
N VAL A 167 -5.41 -27.06 -12.35
CA VAL A 167 -4.71 -25.80 -12.04
C VAL A 167 -3.22 -26.09 -11.86
N ASP A 168 -2.39 -25.23 -12.45
CA ASP A 168 -0.97 -25.13 -12.13
C ASP A 168 -0.79 -24.09 -11.01
N GLU A 169 -0.77 -24.58 -9.76
CA GLU A 169 -0.64 -23.73 -8.56
C GLU A 169 0.68 -22.94 -8.54
N TYR A 170 1.75 -23.49 -9.13
CA TYR A 170 3.03 -22.80 -9.23
C TYR A 170 2.93 -21.57 -10.13
N MET A 171 2.22 -21.69 -11.25
CA MET A 171 2.00 -20.56 -12.15
C MET A 171 1.07 -19.50 -11.54
N VAL A 172 0.03 -19.91 -10.81
CA VAL A 172 -0.81 -18.96 -10.04
C VAL A 172 0.04 -18.17 -9.06
N HIS A 173 0.83 -18.85 -8.23
CA HIS A 173 1.73 -18.23 -7.26
C HIS A 173 2.72 -17.26 -7.93
N TRP A 174 3.36 -17.67 -9.02
CA TRP A 174 4.33 -16.86 -9.74
C TRP A 174 3.71 -15.59 -10.34
N LEU A 175 2.52 -15.70 -10.93
CA LEU A 175 1.81 -14.56 -11.51
C LEU A 175 1.29 -13.59 -10.45
N SER A 176 0.86 -14.06 -9.28
CA SER A 176 0.49 -13.19 -8.16
C SER A 176 1.65 -12.32 -7.69
N HIS A 177 2.87 -12.86 -7.62
CA HIS A 177 4.08 -12.08 -7.32
C HIS A 177 4.35 -11.02 -8.39
N LEU A 178 4.31 -11.41 -9.67
CA LEU A 178 4.54 -10.46 -10.76
C LEU A 178 3.51 -9.34 -10.80
N HIS A 179 2.28 -9.61 -10.39
CA HIS A 179 1.23 -8.61 -10.32
C HIS A 179 1.60 -7.51 -9.32
N VAL A 180 1.99 -7.86 -8.09
CA VAL A 180 2.38 -6.88 -7.07
C VAL A 180 3.69 -6.18 -7.45
N GLU A 181 4.67 -6.94 -7.97
CA GLU A 181 5.95 -6.39 -8.41
C GLU A 181 5.79 -5.36 -9.53
N ALA A 182 4.79 -5.52 -10.41
CA ALA A 182 4.51 -4.54 -11.45
C ALA A 182 4.21 -3.15 -10.88
N TYR A 183 3.46 -3.05 -9.76
CA TYR A 183 3.18 -1.77 -9.10
C TYR A 183 4.38 -1.25 -8.32
N ILE A 184 5.12 -2.13 -7.63
CA ILE A 184 6.34 -1.74 -6.91
C ILE A 184 7.34 -1.14 -7.90
N HIS A 185 7.64 -1.86 -8.98
CA HIS A 185 8.54 -1.39 -10.02
C HIS A 185 8.06 -0.06 -10.61
N LEU A 186 6.77 0.06 -10.90
CA LEU A 186 6.19 1.27 -11.48
C LEU A 186 6.38 2.49 -10.56
N VAL A 187 5.94 2.39 -9.30
CA VAL A 187 6.03 3.50 -8.34
C VAL A 187 7.48 3.91 -8.11
N THR A 188 8.41 2.96 -8.09
CA THR A 188 9.84 3.22 -7.82
C THR A 188 10.61 3.78 -9.02
N HIS A 189 10.20 3.51 -10.26
CA HIS A 189 10.99 3.83 -11.47
C HIS A 189 10.32 4.83 -12.44
N GLU A 190 9.02 5.07 -12.34
CA GLU A 190 8.32 6.02 -13.20
C GLU A 190 7.74 7.17 -12.37
N GLU A 191 8.22 8.39 -12.60
CA GLU A 191 7.77 9.57 -11.88
C GLU A 191 6.53 10.21 -12.51
N ASP A 192 6.35 10.09 -13.83
CA ASP A 192 5.20 10.67 -14.52
C ASP A 192 3.98 9.75 -14.44
N VAL A 193 2.94 10.18 -13.72
CA VAL A 193 1.69 9.43 -13.56
C VAL A 193 1.02 9.08 -14.89
N LYS A 194 1.14 9.94 -15.92
CA LYS A 194 0.54 9.67 -17.23
C LYS A 194 1.27 8.54 -17.96
N ALA A 195 2.61 8.57 -17.97
CA ALA A 195 3.42 7.47 -18.44
C ALA A 195 3.17 6.20 -17.63
N ALA A 196 3.04 6.32 -16.31
CA ALA A 196 2.79 5.21 -15.42
C ALA A 196 1.50 4.48 -15.77
N LYS A 197 0.36 5.19 -15.88
CA LYS A 197 -0.92 4.61 -16.34
C LYS A 197 -0.79 3.89 -17.68
N LYS A 198 -0.12 4.50 -18.66
CA LYS A 198 0.06 3.89 -19.97
C LYS A 198 0.87 2.59 -19.89
N ARG A 199 1.87 2.51 -19.01
CA ARG A 199 2.68 1.30 -18.79
C ARG A 199 1.88 0.25 -18.03
N THR A 200 1.18 0.63 -16.95
CA THR A 200 0.34 -0.27 -16.15
C THR A 200 -0.65 -1.01 -17.01
N ARG A 201 -1.38 -0.32 -17.88
CA ARG A 201 -2.34 -0.99 -18.79
C ARG A 201 -1.69 -2.06 -19.66
N LYS A 202 -0.46 -1.82 -20.16
CA LYS A 202 0.26 -2.80 -20.98
C LYS A 202 0.69 -4.02 -20.18
N ILE A 203 1.25 -3.81 -18.99
CA ILE A 203 1.71 -4.92 -18.14
C ILE A 203 0.53 -5.71 -17.59
N MET A 204 -0.57 -5.05 -17.22
CA MET A 204 -1.79 -5.73 -16.78
C MET A 204 -2.39 -6.59 -17.89
N LEU A 205 -2.47 -6.08 -19.12
CA LEU A 205 -2.90 -6.89 -20.26
C LEU A 205 -2.00 -8.12 -20.48
N PHE A 206 -0.69 -7.96 -20.29
CA PHE A 206 0.25 -9.08 -20.36
C PHE A 206 0.02 -10.10 -19.24
N LEU A 207 -0.18 -9.64 -18.00
CA LEU A 207 -0.41 -10.52 -16.85
C LEU A 207 -1.73 -11.27 -16.95
N VAL A 208 -2.81 -10.61 -17.38
CA VAL A 208 -4.11 -11.24 -17.62
C VAL A 208 -3.99 -12.35 -18.67
N ARG A 209 -3.32 -12.07 -19.79
CA ARG A 209 -3.09 -13.08 -20.84
C ARG A 209 -2.20 -14.22 -20.34
N GLY A 210 -1.12 -13.88 -19.63
CA GLY A 210 -0.23 -14.86 -19.02
C GLY A 210 -0.96 -15.76 -18.02
N TRP A 211 -1.92 -15.20 -17.28
CA TRP A 211 -2.80 -15.97 -16.41
C TRP A 211 -3.61 -16.98 -17.24
N LEU A 212 -4.41 -16.51 -18.21
CA LEU A 212 -5.22 -17.39 -19.05
C LEU A 212 -4.42 -18.50 -19.75
N ASP A 213 -3.23 -18.18 -20.25
CA ASP A 213 -2.42 -19.09 -21.05
C ASP A 213 -1.64 -20.12 -20.21
N CYS A 214 -1.30 -19.81 -18.96
CA CYS A 214 -0.33 -20.60 -18.18
C CYS A 214 -0.88 -21.24 -16.90
N ILE A 215 -2.06 -20.85 -16.39
CA ILE A 215 -2.55 -21.35 -15.09
C ILE A 215 -3.16 -22.76 -15.14
N LEU A 216 -3.23 -23.40 -16.31
CA LEU A 216 -3.78 -24.75 -16.47
C LEU A 216 -2.75 -25.75 -17.02
N MET A 217 -2.83 -27.00 -16.55
CA MET A 217 -2.05 -28.16 -17.03
C MET A 217 -2.90 -29.40 -17.32
#